data_AF-R6K955-F1
#
_entry.id   AF-R6K955-F1
#
_cell.length_a   1.000
_cell.length_b   1.000
_cell.length_c   1.000
_cell.angle_alpha   90.00
_cell.angle_beta   90.00
_cell.angle_gamma   90.00
#
_symmetry.space_group_name_H-M   'P 1'
#
loop_
_entity.id
_entity.type
_entity.pdbx_description
1 polymer ?
#
loop_
_entity_poly.entity_id
_entity_poly.type
_entity_poly.pdbx_seq_one_letter_code
_entity_poly.pdbx_strand_id
1 'polypeptide(L)'
;MGINQKKPRDLIEKIRESISGNIQYIKVGVVAAAIIIVCIVIMVISGINYEKTNNNISANNNNVTTAESTSNGDNADNTESTDNSNNNNNEEVSDGDPQKRYTEENGKEVTMASLLGDNGAYSNGADVSKLQGRINWMKVAESGIDYVMIRVGYRSDTDGTICEDKYASYNLISAQAVGLKVGVYFYSTAVNEEEAEQEAHWVINYVAGYSITYPVVYRCEDYTSESSRMYGLSNDERTENALAFMNTISEAGYNAMLYAGKNELEGNSQWNTDDIEEQYPVWLASYNEGAYPLVSAPDYDGVCAMWTYTNKGHVGGIYEDVDMNVAYFSYDREADPFDPDDRLYDSINEAELGIVFKSVDETVTAKEETTLRSLPDIKGTVEYVLYNGDTARRTALGDNGWSRLEYNGEIVYAITSYLTTDLDSES
;
A
#
# COMPACT_ATOMS: atom_id res chain seq x y z
N MET A 1 28.42 -25.80 -48.41
CA MET A 1 28.73 -24.35 -48.35
C MET A 1 27.57 -23.70 -47.62
N GLY A 2 27.66 -23.09 -46.44
CA GLY A 2 28.74 -22.93 -45.46
C GLY A 2 28.07 -22.67 -44.10
N ILE A 3 28.63 -23.25 -43.04
CA ILE A 3 28.18 -23.05 -41.65
C ILE A 3 28.76 -21.71 -41.18
N ASN A 4 27.90 -20.78 -40.80
CA ASN A 4 28.30 -19.47 -40.33
C ASN A 4 28.75 -19.57 -38.86
N GLN A 5 30.04 -19.77 -38.63
CA GLN A 5 30.65 -19.70 -37.30
C GLN A 5 30.69 -18.22 -36.85
N LYS A 6 29.75 -17.81 -35.99
CA LYS A 6 29.92 -16.59 -35.17
C LYS A 6 31.19 -16.77 -34.34
N LYS A 7 32.13 -15.83 -34.48
CA LYS A 7 33.48 -15.89 -33.89
C LYS A 7 33.41 -15.91 -32.35
N PRO A 8 34.24 -16.72 -31.66
CA PRO A 8 34.31 -16.80 -30.20
C PRO A 8 34.89 -15.55 -29.49
N ARG A 9 34.99 -14.39 -30.16
CA ARG A 9 35.46 -13.13 -29.55
C ARG A 9 34.34 -12.36 -28.85
N ASP A 10 33.12 -12.36 -29.39
CA ASP A 10 31.97 -11.64 -28.79
C ASP A 10 31.50 -12.23 -27.46
N LEU A 11 31.63 -13.55 -27.29
CA LEU A 11 31.20 -14.22 -26.05
C LEU A 11 32.16 -13.94 -24.88
N ILE A 12 33.45 -13.80 -25.17
CA ILE A 12 34.47 -13.52 -24.15
C ILE A 12 34.40 -12.06 -23.70
N GLU A 13 34.09 -11.11 -24.60
CA GLU A 13 33.85 -9.70 -24.23
C GLU A 13 32.59 -9.54 -23.39
N LYS A 14 31.47 -10.19 -23.74
CA LYS A 14 30.24 -10.15 -22.92
C LYS A 14 30.43 -10.73 -21.51
N ILE A 15 31.16 -11.83 -21.39
CA ILE A 15 31.48 -12.42 -20.08
C ILE A 15 32.38 -11.47 -19.28
N ARG A 16 33.33 -10.78 -19.94
CA ARG A 16 34.22 -9.82 -19.27
C ARG A 16 33.48 -8.57 -18.79
N GLU A 17 32.53 -8.06 -19.57
CA GLU A 17 31.67 -6.94 -19.19
C GLU A 17 30.75 -7.29 -18.00
N SER A 18 30.09 -8.45 -18.05
CA SER A 18 29.24 -8.95 -16.95
C SER A 18 30.02 -9.17 -15.64
N ILE A 19 31.22 -9.75 -15.71
CA ILE A 19 32.08 -9.92 -14.53
C ILE A 19 32.56 -8.56 -14.00
N SER A 20 32.86 -7.60 -14.88
CA SER A 20 33.30 -6.26 -14.46
C SER A 20 32.20 -5.43 -13.80
N GLY A 21 30.94 -5.54 -14.28
CA GLY A 21 29.77 -4.93 -13.67
C GLY A 21 29.49 -5.51 -12.28
N ASN A 22 29.45 -6.85 -12.17
CA ASN A 22 29.22 -7.52 -10.89
C ASN A 22 30.30 -7.20 -9.84
N ILE A 23 31.56 -7.02 -10.25
CA ILE A 23 32.65 -6.60 -9.34
C ILE A 23 32.46 -5.15 -8.88
N GLN A 24 31.86 -4.26 -9.67
CA GLN A 24 31.51 -2.91 -9.20
C GLN A 24 30.35 -2.93 -8.19
N TYR A 25 29.28 -3.69 -8.45
CA TYR A 25 28.16 -3.82 -7.51
C TYR A 25 28.57 -4.43 -6.17
N ILE A 26 29.45 -5.45 -6.19
CA ILE A 26 30.01 -6.04 -4.96
C ILE A 26 30.86 -5.02 -4.20
N LYS A 27 31.62 -4.16 -4.89
CA LYS A 27 32.42 -3.10 -4.24
C LYS A 27 31.55 -2.00 -3.63
N VAL A 28 30.46 -1.59 -4.28
CA VAL A 28 29.53 -0.59 -3.75
C VAL A 28 28.75 -1.12 -2.56
N GLY A 29 28.25 -2.37 -2.63
CA GLY A 29 27.55 -3.03 -1.52
C GLY A 29 28.43 -3.24 -0.29
N VAL A 30 29.70 -3.62 -0.46
CA VAL A 30 30.66 -3.77 0.65
C VAL A 30 31.01 -2.42 1.28
N VAL A 31 31.09 -1.34 0.50
CA VAL A 31 31.33 0.02 1.02
C VAL A 31 30.11 0.54 1.79
N ALA A 32 28.89 0.32 1.29
CA ALA A 32 27.65 0.70 1.99
C ALA A 32 27.49 -0.05 3.32
N ALA A 33 27.73 -1.37 3.35
CA ALA A 33 27.71 -2.16 4.57
C ALA A 33 28.79 -1.71 5.58
N ALA A 34 29.99 -1.37 5.11
CA ALA A 34 31.05 -0.85 5.96
C ALA A 34 30.71 0.53 6.57
N ILE A 35 30.04 1.41 5.81
CA ILE A 35 29.57 2.71 6.31
C ILE A 35 28.50 2.53 7.39
N ILE A 36 27.54 1.62 7.18
CA ILE A 36 26.48 1.32 8.17
C ILE A 36 27.10 0.79 9.47
N ILE A 37 28.06 -0.14 9.38
CA ILE A 37 28.76 -0.67 10.56
C ILE A 37 29.53 0.44 11.29
N VAL A 38 30.21 1.34 10.55
CA VAL A 38 30.90 2.49 11.16
C VAL A 38 29.91 3.44 11.83
N CYS A 39 28.75 3.71 11.25
CA CYS A 39 27.70 4.54 11.86
C CYS A 39 27.15 3.92 13.16
N ILE A 40 26.90 2.61 13.17
CA ILE A 40 26.45 1.87 14.36
C ILE A 40 27.53 1.93 15.45
N VAL A 41 28.80 1.73 15.10
CA VAL A 41 29.92 1.83 16.04
C VAL A 41 30.06 3.26 16.58
N ILE A 42 29.87 4.30 15.76
CA ILE A 42 29.86 5.70 16.21
C ILE A 42 28.70 5.95 17.19
N MET A 43 27.51 5.43 16.93
CA MET A 43 26.36 5.58 17.84
C MET A 43 26.62 4.90 19.19
N VAL A 44 27.23 3.71 19.19
CA VAL A 44 27.60 2.98 20.42
C VAL A 44 28.72 3.69 21.19
N ILE A 45 29.71 4.27 20.50
CA ILE A 45 30.82 5.01 21.13
C ILE A 45 30.36 6.38 21.66
N SER A 46 29.35 7.01 21.03
CA SER A 46 28.90 8.36 21.39
C SER A 46 28.02 8.42 22.64
N GLY A 47 27.65 7.28 23.25
CA GLY A 47 27.07 7.23 24.59
C GLY A 47 25.84 8.13 24.81
N ILE A 48 24.96 8.25 23.81
CA ILE A 48 23.70 9.01 23.98
C ILE A 48 22.71 8.12 24.76
N ASN A 49 22.73 8.26 26.08
CA ASN A 49 21.67 7.77 26.96
C ASN A 49 20.42 8.63 26.76
N TYR A 50 19.33 8.02 26.30
CA TYR A 50 18.01 8.66 26.25
C TYR A 50 17.39 8.60 27.66
N GLU A 51 17.61 9.62 28.49
CA GLU A 51 16.93 9.75 29.79
C GLU A 51 15.48 10.26 29.60
N LYS A 52 14.53 9.45 30.08
CA LYS A 52 13.09 9.72 30.11
C LYS A 52 12.76 10.59 31.33
N THR A 53 12.56 11.89 31.15
CA THR A 53 12.12 12.77 32.25
C THR A 53 10.62 12.65 32.47
N ASN A 54 10.23 11.87 33.49
CA ASN A 54 8.89 11.86 34.07
C ASN A 54 8.75 12.98 35.11
N ASN A 55 7.90 13.98 34.86
CA ASN A 55 7.46 14.91 35.89
C ASN A 55 6.13 14.45 36.49
N ASN A 56 6.19 13.81 37.66
CA ASN A 56 5.07 13.62 38.56
C ASN A 56 4.85 14.91 39.37
N ILE A 57 3.63 15.46 39.38
CA ILE A 57 3.16 16.30 40.49
C ILE A 57 1.97 15.61 41.16
N SER A 58 2.19 15.37 42.45
CA SER A 58 1.39 14.62 43.41
C SER A 58 0.05 15.32 43.72
N ALA A 59 -1.04 14.56 43.70
CA ALA A 59 -2.28 14.90 44.36
C ALA A 59 -2.27 14.34 45.79
N ASN A 60 -2.53 15.16 46.81
CA ASN A 60 -3.22 14.69 48.01
C ASN A 60 -3.84 15.83 48.84
N ASN A 61 -5.16 15.70 49.03
CA ASN A 61 -5.94 15.87 50.25
C ASN A 61 -6.37 17.27 50.78
N ASN A 62 -7.71 17.43 50.66
CA ASN A 62 -8.70 17.66 51.73
C ASN A 62 -9.13 19.09 52.12
N ASN A 63 -10.46 19.25 51.99
CA ASN A 63 -11.43 19.82 52.93
C ASN A 63 -11.85 21.30 52.87
N VAL A 64 -13.14 21.46 52.51
CA VAL A 64 -14.24 22.00 53.36
C VAL A 64 -14.64 23.49 53.22
N THR A 65 -15.81 23.64 52.58
CA THR A 65 -17.00 24.48 52.86
C THR A 65 -17.02 26.01 52.75
N THR A 66 -18.03 26.42 51.96
CA THR A 66 -19.09 27.44 52.18
C THR A 66 -18.79 28.95 52.21
N ALA A 67 -19.54 29.61 51.31
CA ALA A 67 -20.47 30.72 51.56
C ALA A 67 -20.12 32.11 51.01
N GLU A 68 -21.06 32.56 50.15
CA GLU A 68 -21.63 33.90 50.01
C GLU A 68 -20.87 35.05 49.32
N SER A 69 -21.41 35.44 48.15
CA SER A 69 -21.94 36.77 47.80
C SER A 69 -21.03 37.99 48.07
N THR A 70 -20.62 38.82 47.10
CA THR A 70 -21.44 39.68 46.22
C THR A 70 -20.54 40.54 45.32
N SER A 71 -21.10 41.01 44.20
CA SER A 71 -20.90 42.34 43.55
C SER A 71 -19.77 42.56 42.54
N ASN A 72 -20.20 42.62 41.26
CA ASN A 72 -19.94 43.61 40.20
C ASN A 72 -18.53 44.14 39.92
N GLY A 73 -18.14 44.01 38.64
CA GLY A 73 -17.15 44.87 37.99
C GLY A 73 -16.70 44.30 36.65
N ASP A 74 -17.35 44.75 35.58
CA ASP A 74 -17.09 44.43 34.18
C ASP A 74 -15.60 44.44 33.79
N ASN A 75 -15.14 43.41 33.06
CA ASN A 75 -14.48 43.65 31.78
C ASN A 75 -14.47 42.39 30.91
N ALA A 76 -14.95 42.57 29.68
CA ALA A 76 -15.06 41.56 28.65
C ALA A 76 -13.69 41.14 28.11
N ASP A 77 -13.47 39.83 27.97
CA ASP A 77 -12.92 39.27 26.74
C ASP A 77 -13.41 37.83 26.57
N ASN A 78 -14.00 37.56 25.41
CA ASN A 78 -14.72 36.34 25.09
C ASN A 78 -13.75 35.20 24.76
N THR A 79 -13.54 34.29 25.71
CA THR A 79 -13.26 32.89 25.41
C THR A 79 -14.54 32.09 25.56
N GLU A 80 -15.25 31.85 24.47
CA GLU A 80 -16.24 30.76 24.40
C GLU A 80 -15.60 29.58 23.67
N SER A 81 -15.21 28.60 24.49
CA SER A 81 -15.26 27.21 24.11
C SER A 81 -16.73 26.83 23.95
N THR A 82 -17.11 26.30 22.80
CA THR A 82 -18.31 25.47 22.66
C THR A 82 -17.92 24.13 22.08
N ASP A 83 -18.03 23.11 22.92
CA ASP A 83 -18.37 21.74 22.50
C ASP A 83 -19.47 21.78 21.44
N ASN A 84 -19.33 21.02 20.36
CA ASN A 84 -19.98 19.71 20.24
C ASN A 84 -19.94 19.25 18.78
N SER A 85 -19.49 18.00 18.61
CA SER A 85 -20.09 17.01 17.71
C SER A 85 -20.57 17.51 16.34
N ASN A 86 -19.67 17.53 15.35
CA ASN A 86 -20.07 17.37 13.96
C ASN A 86 -19.99 15.89 13.60
N ASN A 87 -21.11 15.20 13.81
CA ASN A 87 -21.53 14.08 12.96
C ASN A 87 -21.55 14.57 11.51
N ASN A 88 -20.41 14.47 10.82
CA ASN A 88 -20.40 14.55 9.37
C ASN A 88 -20.86 13.20 8.82
N ASN A 89 -22.18 12.98 8.86
CA ASN A 89 -22.84 12.18 7.83
C ASN A 89 -22.75 12.98 6.53
N ASN A 90 -21.56 13.06 5.95
CA ASN A 90 -21.44 13.31 4.54
C ASN A 90 -21.75 11.96 3.91
N GLU A 91 -22.95 11.85 3.31
CA GLU A 91 -23.18 10.88 2.25
C GLU A 91 -22.09 11.14 1.18
N GLU A 92 -20.98 10.42 1.28
CA GLU A 92 -20.04 10.28 0.17
C GLU A 92 -20.87 9.77 -1.00
N VAL A 93 -20.95 10.57 -2.06
CA VAL A 93 -21.35 10.06 -3.37
C VAL A 93 -20.41 8.89 -3.63
N SER A 94 -20.95 7.66 -3.61
CA SER A 94 -20.17 6.43 -3.77
C SER A 94 -19.24 6.61 -4.96
N ASP A 95 -17.93 6.58 -4.70
CA ASP A 95 -16.88 6.71 -5.72
C ASP A 95 -16.73 5.40 -6.55
N GLY A 96 -17.73 4.51 -6.43
CA GLY A 96 -17.75 3.20 -7.04
C GLY A 96 -16.88 2.18 -6.34
N ASP A 97 -16.10 2.54 -5.31
CA ASP A 97 -15.23 1.58 -4.62
C ASP A 97 -16.06 0.59 -3.79
N PRO A 98 -15.97 -0.73 -4.08
CA PRO A 98 -16.72 -1.74 -3.35
C PRO A 98 -16.21 -1.96 -1.93
N GLN A 99 -14.97 -1.59 -1.60
CA GLN A 99 -14.44 -1.75 -0.25
C GLN A 99 -14.92 -0.61 0.66
N LYS A 100 -15.79 -0.96 1.59
CA LYS A 100 -16.32 -0.03 2.61
C LYS A 100 -15.40 -0.03 3.84
N ARG A 101 -15.36 1.09 4.55
CA ARG A 101 -14.83 1.09 5.92
C ARG A 101 -15.73 0.24 6.81
N TYR A 102 -15.12 -0.48 7.75
CA TYR A 102 -15.85 -1.26 8.74
C TYR A 102 -16.81 -0.35 9.52
N THR A 103 -18.11 -0.67 9.49
CA THR A 103 -19.12 -0.01 10.33
C THR A 103 -19.19 -0.63 11.71
N GLU A 104 -18.77 -1.89 11.83
CA GLU A 104 -18.65 -2.65 13.07
C GLU A 104 -17.29 -3.35 13.09
N GLU A 105 -16.52 -3.09 14.14
CA GLU A 105 -15.23 -3.73 14.32
C GLU A 105 -15.37 -4.86 15.34
N ASN A 106 -15.39 -6.10 14.83
CA ASN A 106 -15.66 -7.30 15.62
C ASN A 106 -14.38 -8.02 16.08
N GLY A 107 -13.21 -7.63 15.55
CA GLY A 107 -11.92 -8.16 15.96
C GLY A 107 -11.49 -7.77 17.38
N LYS A 108 -10.53 -8.52 17.91
CA LYS A 108 -9.82 -8.15 19.14
C LYS A 108 -8.72 -7.15 18.81
N GLU A 109 -8.58 -6.10 19.60
CA GLU A 109 -7.45 -5.16 19.48
C GLU A 109 -6.13 -5.90 19.67
N VAL A 110 -5.18 -5.67 18.76
CA VAL A 110 -3.85 -6.27 18.80
C VAL A 110 -2.80 -5.22 18.46
N THR A 111 -1.76 -5.13 19.28
CA THR A 111 -0.54 -4.39 18.95
C THR A 111 0.57 -5.35 18.56
N MET A 112 1.30 -5.11 17.47
CA MET A 112 2.38 -6.00 17.00
C MET A 112 3.42 -6.34 18.06
N ALA A 113 3.75 -5.41 18.96
CA ALA A 113 4.68 -5.64 20.07
C ALA A 113 4.28 -6.80 21.00
N SER A 114 3.00 -7.22 20.99
CA SER A 114 2.48 -8.35 21.77
C SER A 114 2.61 -9.72 21.07
N LEU A 115 3.03 -9.75 19.79
CA LEU A 115 3.13 -10.97 18.97
C LEU A 115 4.54 -11.62 18.99
N LEU A 116 5.49 -11.06 19.75
CA LEU A 116 6.90 -11.52 19.88
C LEU A 116 7.07 -12.92 20.53
N GLY A 117 6.00 -13.72 20.64
CA GLY A 117 5.99 -15.08 21.17
C GLY A 117 5.90 -16.18 20.12
N ASP A 118 5.88 -15.84 18.83
CA ASP A 118 5.94 -16.81 17.74
C ASP A 118 7.35 -17.44 17.68
N ASN A 119 7.42 -18.77 17.58
CA ASN A 119 8.68 -19.49 17.37
C ASN A 119 9.27 -19.29 15.96
N GLY A 120 8.70 -18.37 15.16
CA GLY A 120 9.09 -18.08 13.79
C GLY A 120 8.64 -19.17 12.82
N ALA A 121 7.59 -19.92 13.17
CA ALA A 121 7.08 -21.00 12.32
C ALA A 121 6.18 -20.48 11.20
N TYR A 122 5.50 -19.35 11.44
CA TYR A 122 4.55 -18.71 10.53
C TYR A 122 4.92 -17.26 10.31
N SER A 123 4.30 -16.65 9.30
CA SER A 123 4.61 -15.28 8.89
C SER A 123 3.50 -14.35 9.34
N ASN A 124 3.87 -13.24 9.98
CA ASN A 124 2.93 -12.21 10.43
C ASN A 124 2.80 -11.13 9.37
N GLY A 125 1.57 -10.82 8.98
CA GLY A 125 1.29 -9.85 7.93
C GLY A 125 0.19 -8.87 8.28
N ALA A 126 0.06 -7.86 7.43
CA ALA A 126 -1.04 -6.92 7.43
C ALA A 126 -1.52 -6.71 6.00
N ASP A 127 -2.78 -6.35 5.81
CA ASP A 127 -3.28 -5.98 4.49
C ASP A 127 -3.81 -4.55 4.45
N VAL A 128 -3.53 -3.87 3.34
CA VAL A 128 -3.71 -2.42 3.22
C VAL A 128 -4.30 -2.03 1.87
N SER A 129 -5.03 -0.92 1.87
CA SER A 129 -5.57 -0.27 0.67
C SER A 129 -5.50 1.24 0.80
N LYS A 130 -6.22 1.96 -0.07
CA LYS A 130 -6.40 3.41 0.06
C LYS A 130 -6.94 3.85 1.42
N LEU A 131 -7.62 2.96 2.14
CA LEU A 131 -8.23 3.24 3.43
C LEU A 131 -7.20 3.62 4.50
N GLN A 132 -5.98 3.06 4.44
CA GLN A 132 -4.88 3.37 5.37
C GLN A 132 -4.09 4.63 4.98
N GLY A 133 -4.35 5.20 3.80
CA GLY A 133 -3.67 6.39 3.32
C GLY A 133 -2.15 6.20 3.17
N ARG A 134 -1.38 7.23 3.54
CA ARG A 134 0.08 7.23 3.42
C ARG A 134 0.75 6.55 4.62
N ILE A 135 1.33 5.38 4.38
CA ILE A 135 1.97 4.52 5.38
C ILE A 135 3.47 4.83 5.54
N ASN A 136 4.00 4.83 6.77
CA ASN A 136 5.44 4.85 7.01
C ASN A 136 6.01 3.43 7.04
N TRP A 137 6.49 2.96 5.89
CA TRP A 137 6.94 1.59 5.69
C TRP A 137 8.18 1.19 6.49
N MET A 138 9.10 2.11 6.79
CA MET A 138 10.24 1.81 7.68
C MET A 138 9.75 1.41 9.08
N LYS A 139 8.75 2.13 9.61
CA LYS A 139 8.16 1.80 10.91
C LYS A 139 7.37 0.49 10.88
N VAL A 140 6.76 0.16 9.74
CA VAL A 140 6.08 -1.13 9.55
C VAL A 140 7.09 -2.27 9.64
N ALA A 141 8.21 -2.17 8.91
CA ALA A 141 9.29 -3.14 8.99
C ALA A 141 9.90 -3.26 10.41
N GLU A 142 10.13 -2.12 11.08
CA GLU A 142 10.61 -2.09 12.47
C GLU A 142 9.63 -2.71 13.48
N SER A 143 8.34 -2.81 13.14
CA SER A 143 7.32 -3.40 13.99
C SER A 143 7.29 -4.92 13.99
N GLY A 144 8.07 -5.57 13.11
CA GLY A 144 8.15 -7.02 13.00
C GLY A 144 7.11 -7.65 12.07
N ILE A 145 6.55 -6.87 11.14
CA ILE A 145 5.75 -7.41 10.03
C ILE A 145 6.70 -8.12 9.05
N ASP A 146 6.33 -9.33 8.62
CA ASP A 146 7.13 -10.13 7.70
C ASP A 146 6.71 -9.92 6.23
N TYR A 147 5.41 -9.69 6.00
CA TYR A 147 4.85 -9.44 4.67
C TYR A 147 3.63 -8.52 4.72
N VAL A 148 3.27 -7.96 3.56
CA VAL A 148 2.01 -7.22 3.40
C VAL A 148 1.25 -7.64 2.15
N MET A 149 -0.08 -7.63 2.25
CA MET A 149 -0.97 -7.80 1.10
C MET A 149 -1.52 -6.43 0.70
N ILE A 150 -1.28 -6.00 -0.52
CA ILE A 150 -1.62 -4.64 -0.98
C ILE A 150 -2.77 -4.72 -1.98
N ARG A 151 -3.83 -3.92 -1.78
CA ARG A 151 -4.85 -3.75 -2.80
C ARG A 151 -4.25 -3.04 -4.01
N VAL A 152 -4.31 -3.65 -5.18
CA VAL A 152 -3.81 -3.02 -6.42
C VAL A 152 -4.91 -2.37 -7.24
N GLY A 153 -6.13 -2.88 -7.14
CA GLY A 153 -7.27 -2.34 -7.87
C GLY A 153 -8.58 -2.97 -7.45
N TYR A 154 -9.64 -2.49 -8.07
CA TYR A 154 -11.00 -2.96 -7.87
C TYR A 154 -11.83 -2.76 -9.14
N ARG A 155 -12.92 -3.51 -9.27
CA ARG A 155 -13.96 -3.20 -10.26
C ARG A 155 -15.07 -2.42 -9.58
N SER A 156 -15.38 -1.25 -10.14
CA SER A 156 -16.37 -0.31 -9.62
C SER A 156 -17.76 -0.94 -9.52
N ASP A 157 -18.37 -0.85 -8.35
CA ASP A 157 -19.73 -1.34 -8.09
C ASP A 157 -20.81 -0.45 -8.73
N THR A 158 -20.44 0.70 -9.30
CA THR A 158 -21.39 1.62 -9.94
C THR A 158 -21.49 1.43 -11.45
N ASP A 159 -20.36 1.28 -12.14
CA ASP A 159 -20.31 1.24 -13.60
C ASP A 159 -19.47 0.08 -14.16
N GLY A 160 -18.91 -0.76 -13.30
CA GLY A 160 -18.10 -1.91 -13.68
C GLY A 160 -16.73 -1.56 -14.26
N THR A 161 -16.27 -0.31 -14.13
CA THR A 161 -14.92 0.07 -14.59
C THR A 161 -13.84 -0.50 -13.67
N ILE A 162 -12.71 -0.94 -14.24
CA ILE A 162 -11.54 -1.36 -13.45
C ILE A 162 -10.77 -0.10 -13.04
N CYS A 163 -10.55 0.04 -11.74
CA CYS A 163 -9.90 1.18 -11.11
C CYS A 163 -8.66 0.74 -10.34
N GLU A 164 -7.60 1.53 -10.43
CA GLU A 164 -6.40 1.38 -9.61
C GLU A 164 -6.69 1.85 -8.17
N ASP A 165 -6.17 1.14 -7.17
CA ASP A 165 -6.14 1.68 -5.82
C ASP A 165 -5.16 2.86 -5.74
N LYS A 166 -5.65 4.01 -5.26
CA LYS A 166 -4.91 5.27 -5.22
C LYS A 166 -3.49 5.17 -4.62
N TYR A 167 -3.25 4.24 -3.70
CA TYR A 167 -1.95 4.05 -3.04
C TYR A 167 -1.21 2.78 -3.45
N ALA A 168 -1.71 2.01 -4.43
CA ALA A 168 -1.12 0.74 -4.86
C ALA A 168 0.37 0.86 -5.20
N SER A 169 0.72 1.68 -6.19
CA SER A 169 2.10 1.88 -6.63
C SER A 169 3.02 2.36 -5.49
N TYR A 170 2.57 3.32 -4.68
CA TYR A 170 3.31 3.79 -3.51
C TYR A 170 3.61 2.64 -2.53
N ASN A 171 2.58 1.86 -2.20
CA ASN A 171 2.67 0.77 -1.24
C ASN A 171 3.58 -0.35 -1.75
N LEU A 172 3.43 -0.76 -3.02
CA LEU A 172 4.26 -1.79 -3.65
C LEU A 172 5.74 -1.43 -3.57
N ILE A 173 6.09 -0.21 -4.02
CA ILE A 173 7.49 0.22 -4.06
C ILE A 173 8.05 0.40 -2.65
N SER A 174 7.32 1.10 -1.78
CA SER A 174 7.85 1.50 -0.48
C SER A 174 7.95 0.35 0.51
N ALA A 175 7.05 -0.63 0.44
CA ALA A 175 7.15 -1.85 1.23
C ALA A 175 8.37 -2.68 0.81
N GLN A 176 8.57 -2.89 -0.50
CA GLN A 176 9.72 -3.62 -1.01
C GLN A 176 11.05 -2.89 -0.72
N ALA A 177 11.08 -1.56 -0.77
CA ALA A 177 12.29 -0.77 -0.49
C ALA A 177 12.81 -0.93 0.94
N VAL A 178 11.96 -1.33 1.88
CA VAL A 178 12.35 -1.65 3.27
C VAL A 178 12.51 -3.15 3.53
N GLY A 179 12.48 -3.97 2.46
CA GLY A 179 12.69 -5.42 2.51
C GLY A 179 11.48 -6.23 2.94
N LEU A 180 10.27 -5.64 2.92
CA LEU A 180 9.04 -6.40 3.18
C LEU A 180 8.66 -7.20 1.94
N LYS A 181 8.25 -8.45 2.17
CA LYS A 181 7.67 -9.29 1.12
C LYS A 181 6.25 -8.83 0.83
N VAL A 182 5.88 -8.85 -0.44
CA VAL A 182 4.61 -8.30 -0.89
C VAL A 182 3.79 -9.36 -1.61
N GLY A 183 2.50 -9.43 -1.29
CA GLY A 183 1.46 -10.02 -2.12
C GLY A 183 0.43 -8.95 -2.46
N VAL A 184 -0.52 -9.28 -3.33
CA VAL A 184 -1.50 -8.30 -3.79
C VAL A 184 -2.89 -8.89 -3.79
N TYR A 185 -3.91 -8.03 -3.73
CA TYR A 185 -5.29 -8.44 -3.95
C TYR A 185 -6.03 -7.47 -4.86
N PHE A 186 -7.03 -8.01 -5.56
CA PHE A 186 -7.96 -7.26 -6.37
C PHE A 186 -9.37 -7.42 -5.82
N TYR A 187 -10.09 -6.31 -5.63
CA TYR A 187 -11.46 -6.32 -5.14
C TYR A 187 -12.43 -6.41 -6.32
N SER A 188 -12.93 -7.60 -6.59
CA SER A 188 -13.78 -7.89 -7.72
C SER A 188 -15.25 -7.53 -7.46
N THR A 189 -15.90 -7.04 -8.50
CA THR A 189 -17.36 -7.01 -8.64
C THR A 189 -17.80 -7.66 -9.96
N ALA A 190 -17.00 -8.60 -10.48
CA ALA A 190 -17.25 -9.27 -11.76
C ALA A 190 -18.58 -10.02 -11.74
N VAL A 191 -19.38 -9.82 -12.79
CA VAL A 191 -20.71 -10.46 -12.94
C VAL A 191 -20.71 -11.70 -13.82
N ASN A 192 -19.56 -12.06 -14.39
CA ASN A 192 -19.32 -13.25 -15.20
C ASN A 192 -17.80 -13.52 -15.34
N GLU A 193 -17.46 -14.69 -15.89
CA GLU A 193 -16.07 -15.13 -16.08
C GLU A 193 -15.27 -14.16 -16.97
N GLU A 194 -15.87 -13.58 -18.01
CA GLU A 194 -15.19 -12.63 -18.91
C GLU A 194 -14.72 -11.37 -18.15
N GLU A 195 -15.55 -10.83 -17.24
CA GLU A 195 -15.14 -9.71 -16.39
C GLU A 195 -14.03 -10.11 -15.41
N ALA A 196 -14.06 -11.33 -14.87
CA ALA A 196 -13.05 -11.83 -13.96
C ALA A 196 -11.70 -12.07 -14.66
N GLU A 197 -11.70 -12.58 -15.89
CA GLU A 197 -10.50 -12.69 -16.74
C GLU A 197 -9.90 -11.32 -17.08
N GLN A 198 -10.75 -10.32 -17.37
CA GLN A 198 -10.30 -8.94 -17.60
C GLN A 198 -9.60 -8.36 -16.36
N GLU A 199 -10.14 -8.60 -15.17
CA GLU A 199 -9.53 -8.18 -13.91
C GLU A 199 -8.17 -8.86 -13.71
N ALA A 200 -8.08 -10.18 -13.93
CA ALA A 200 -6.83 -10.92 -13.82
C ALA A 200 -5.76 -10.39 -14.78
N HIS A 201 -6.11 -10.18 -16.05
CA HIS A 201 -5.19 -9.60 -17.04
C HIS A 201 -4.75 -8.18 -16.68
N TRP A 202 -5.64 -7.38 -16.10
CA TRP A 202 -5.28 -6.05 -15.62
C TRP A 202 -4.27 -6.15 -14.48
N VAL A 203 -4.50 -7.02 -13.49
CA VAL A 203 -3.60 -7.24 -12.37
C VAL A 203 -2.22 -7.70 -12.85
N ILE A 204 -2.16 -8.72 -13.71
CA ILE A 204 -0.91 -9.25 -14.29
C ILE A 204 -0.10 -8.12 -14.93
N ASN A 205 -0.75 -7.26 -15.71
CA ASN A 205 -0.08 -6.12 -16.35
C ASN A 205 0.38 -5.07 -15.35
N TYR A 206 -0.43 -4.78 -14.33
CA TYR A 206 -0.14 -3.77 -13.33
C TYR A 206 1.04 -4.17 -12.43
N VAL A 207 1.10 -5.43 -12.01
CA VAL A 207 2.12 -5.92 -11.06
C VAL A 207 3.36 -6.51 -11.73
N ALA A 208 3.38 -6.59 -13.06
CA ALA A 208 4.59 -6.96 -13.77
C ALA A 208 5.73 -5.97 -13.42
N GLY A 209 6.94 -6.48 -13.26
CA GLY A 209 8.10 -5.69 -12.79
C GLY A 209 8.22 -5.51 -11.28
N TYR A 210 7.24 -5.93 -10.47
CA TYR A 210 7.33 -5.98 -9.01
C TYR A 210 7.69 -7.38 -8.50
N SER A 211 8.37 -7.45 -7.35
CA SER A 211 8.71 -8.71 -6.68
C SER A 211 7.53 -9.22 -5.85
N ILE A 212 6.50 -9.69 -6.53
CA ILE A 212 5.31 -10.28 -5.90
C ILE A 212 5.68 -11.66 -5.33
N THR A 213 5.96 -11.67 -4.03
CA THR A 213 6.46 -12.83 -3.28
C THR A 213 5.33 -13.64 -2.65
N TYR A 214 4.28 -12.97 -2.20
CA TYR A 214 3.05 -13.57 -1.67
C TYR A 214 1.97 -13.61 -2.77
N PRO A 215 0.88 -14.39 -2.57
CA PRO A 215 -0.12 -14.63 -3.61
C PRO A 215 -0.76 -13.38 -4.21
N VAL A 216 -1.29 -13.53 -5.43
CA VAL A 216 -2.24 -12.61 -6.05
C VAL A 216 -3.65 -13.12 -5.71
N VAL A 217 -4.40 -12.32 -4.98
CA VAL A 217 -5.64 -12.77 -4.32
C VAL A 217 -6.88 -12.20 -5.02
N TYR A 218 -7.85 -13.07 -5.27
CA TYR A 218 -9.21 -12.69 -5.63
C TYR A 218 -10.00 -12.39 -4.34
N ARG A 219 -10.48 -11.16 -4.18
CA ARG A 219 -11.37 -10.76 -3.08
C ARG A 219 -12.69 -10.30 -3.65
N CYS A 220 -13.80 -10.85 -3.16
CA CYS A 220 -15.14 -10.51 -3.57
C CYS A 220 -16.06 -10.65 -2.34
N GLU A 221 -16.70 -9.57 -1.92
CA GLU A 221 -17.64 -9.56 -0.78
C GLU A 221 -18.87 -8.71 -1.15
N ASP A 222 -19.84 -8.59 -0.22
CA ASP A 222 -21.07 -7.79 -0.36
C ASP A 222 -21.99 -8.17 -1.54
N TYR A 223 -21.75 -9.33 -2.16
CA TYR A 223 -22.52 -9.85 -3.30
C TYR A 223 -23.99 -10.20 -2.97
N THR A 224 -24.37 -10.25 -1.69
CA THR A 224 -25.78 -10.42 -1.28
C THR A 224 -26.51 -9.08 -1.11
N SER A 225 -25.81 -7.94 -1.18
CA SER A 225 -26.43 -6.62 -1.08
C SER A 225 -27.13 -6.25 -2.38
N GLU A 226 -28.37 -5.73 -2.30
CA GLU A 226 -29.12 -5.24 -3.46
C GLU A 226 -28.42 -4.11 -4.22
N SER A 227 -27.46 -3.42 -3.58
CA SER A 227 -26.66 -2.38 -4.22
C SER A 227 -25.52 -2.93 -5.07
N SER A 228 -25.12 -4.19 -4.86
CA SER A 228 -23.98 -4.79 -5.54
C SER A 228 -24.32 -5.16 -6.98
N ARG A 229 -23.38 -4.97 -7.90
CA ARG A 229 -23.47 -5.50 -9.28
C ARG A 229 -23.59 -7.02 -9.30
N MET A 230 -23.09 -7.68 -8.26
CA MET A 230 -23.11 -9.14 -8.10
C MET A 230 -24.41 -9.65 -7.48
N TYR A 231 -25.36 -8.76 -7.15
CA TYR A 231 -26.61 -9.16 -6.54
C TYR A 231 -27.38 -10.14 -7.41
N GLY A 232 -27.70 -11.30 -6.84
CA GLY A 232 -28.45 -12.36 -7.50
C GLY A 232 -27.61 -13.38 -8.25
N LEU A 233 -26.28 -13.25 -8.28
CA LEU A 233 -25.41 -14.34 -8.72
C LEU A 233 -25.57 -15.55 -7.80
N SER A 234 -25.67 -16.72 -8.40
CA SER A 234 -25.65 -18.00 -7.70
C SER A 234 -24.26 -18.32 -7.13
N ASN A 235 -24.19 -19.29 -6.21
CA ASN A 235 -22.91 -19.80 -5.71
C ASN A 235 -22.06 -20.38 -6.85
N ASP A 236 -22.69 -21.03 -7.84
CA ASP A 236 -22.02 -21.57 -9.03
C ASP A 236 -21.38 -20.44 -9.84
N GLU A 237 -22.15 -19.44 -10.26
CA GLU A 237 -21.63 -18.31 -11.07
C GLU A 237 -20.52 -17.54 -10.33
N ARG A 238 -20.69 -17.29 -9.03
CA ARG A 238 -19.67 -16.62 -8.22
C ARG A 238 -18.39 -17.45 -8.12
N THR A 239 -18.52 -18.77 -7.97
CA THR A 239 -17.36 -19.68 -7.92
C THR A 239 -16.65 -19.76 -9.26
N GLU A 240 -17.40 -19.86 -10.37
CA GLU A 240 -16.86 -19.85 -11.73
C GLU A 240 -16.07 -18.56 -12.02
N ASN A 241 -16.60 -17.40 -11.61
CA ASN A 241 -15.88 -16.11 -11.74
C ASN A 241 -14.55 -16.12 -10.96
N ALA A 242 -14.56 -16.59 -9.71
CA ALA A 242 -13.35 -16.66 -8.89
C ALA A 242 -12.31 -17.63 -9.50
N LEU A 243 -12.75 -18.79 -9.99
CA LEU A 243 -11.88 -19.76 -10.66
C LEU A 243 -11.30 -19.20 -11.97
N ALA A 244 -12.08 -18.49 -12.78
CA ALA A 244 -11.61 -17.84 -14.01
C ALA A 244 -10.47 -16.83 -13.72
N PHE A 245 -10.63 -15.99 -12.70
CA PHE A 245 -9.57 -15.09 -12.26
C PHE A 245 -8.34 -15.86 -11.78
N MET A 246 -8.50 -16.80 -10.85
CA MET A 246 -7.37 -17.51 -10.22
C MET A 246 -6.61 -18.42 -11.21
N ASN A 247 -7.32 -19.04 -12.15
CA ASN A 247 -6.72 -19.80 -13.26
C ASN A 247 -5.87 -18.89 -14.13
N THR A 248 -6.40 -17.73 -14.55
CA THR A 248 -5.66 -16.76 -15.38
C THR A 248 -4.39 -16.26 -14.69
N ILE A 249 -4.47 -15.93 -13.40
CA ILE A 249 -3.31 -15.54 -12.58
C ILE A 249 -2.26 -16.67 -12.51
N SER A 250 -2.71 -17.91 -12.31
CA SER A 250 -1.84 -19.08 -12.17
C SER A 250 -1.17 -19.47 -13.48
N GLU A 251 -1.89 -19.38 -14.59
CA GLU A 251 -1.35 -19.59 -15.94
C GLU A 251 -0.29 -18.54 -16.30
N ALA A 252 -0.43 -17.32 -15.77
CA ALA A 252 0.59 -16.27 -15.89
C ALA A 252 1.81 -16.51 -14.99
N GLY A 253 1.79 -17.50 -14.08
CA GLY A 253 2.95 -17.89 -13.26
C GLY A 253 2.98 -17.31 -11.84
N TYR A 254 1.92 -16.62 -11.42
CA TYR A 254 1.75 -16.18 -10.03
C TYR A 254 1.00 -17.23 -9.21
N ASN A 255 1.22 -17.28 -7.89
CA ASN A 255 0.37 -18.07 -7.01
C ASN A 255 -0.96 -17.35 -6.80
N ALA A 256 -2.07 -17.98 -7.19
CA ALA A 256 -3.42 -17.46 -6.92
C ALA A 256 -3.97 -17.96 -5.59
N MET A 257 -4.92 -17.21 -5.00
CA MET A 257 -5.57 -17.54 -3.74
C MET A 257 -6.93 -16.82 -3.65
N LEU A 258 -7.91 -17.45 -3.00
CA LEU A 258 -9.21 -16.83 -2.71
C LEU A 258 -9.17 -16.16 -1.33
N TYR A 259 -9.69 -14.94 -1.21
CA TYR A 259 -10.08 -14.37 0.09
C TYR A 259 -11.59 -14.56 0.29
N ALA A 260 -12.00 -15.07 1.46
CA ALA A 260 -13.42 -15.15 1.84
C ALA A 260 -13.62 -15.22 3.36
N GLY A 261 -14.81 -14.80 3.80
CA GLY A 261 -15.23 -14.94 5.20
C GLY A 261 -15.56 -16.38 5.57
N LYS A 262 -15.27 -16.79 6.82
CA LYS A 262 -15.57 -18.16 7.31
C LYS A 262 -17.03 -18.56 7.12
N ASN A 263 -17.97 -17.67 7.46
CA ASN A 263 -19.40 -17.87 7.31
C ASN A 263 -19.88 -18.05 5.85
N GLU A 264 -19.08 -17.59 4.89
CA GLU A 264 -19.37 -17.73 3.47
C GLU A 264 -18.96 -19.12 2.95
N LEU A 265 -17.84 -19.65 3.45
CA LEU A 265 -17.28 -20.92 2.99
C LEU A 265 -17.90 -22.14 3.70
N GLU A 266 -18.26 -22.00 4.98
CA GLU A 266 -18.77 -23.12 5.78
C GLU A 266 -20.02 -23.75 5.16
N GLY A 267 -19.96 -25.06 4.98
CA GLY A 267 -21.08 -25.84 4.43
C GLY A 267 -21.50 -25.43 3.03
N ASN A 268 -20.58 -24.85 2.23
CA ASN A 268 -20.86 -24.32 0.90
C ASN A 268 -21.96 -23.23 0.90
N SER A 269 -22.01 -22.42 1.97
CA SER A 269 -23.06 -21.42 2.21
C SER A 269 -23.17 -20.41 1.06
N GLN A 270 -22.05 -19.82 0.66
CA GLN A 270 -21.95 -18.81 -0.41
C GLN A 270 -20.87 -19.16 -1.44
N TRP A 271 -20.20 -20.30 -1.33
CA TRP A 271 -19.20 -20.73 -2.29
C TRP A 271 -19.38 -22.22 -2.54
N ASN A 272 -19.03 -22.69 -3.74
CA ASN A 272 -18.73 -24.12 -3.92
C ASN A 272 -17.30 -24.33 -3.41
N THR A 273 -17.17 -24.26 -2.08
CA THR A 273 -15.93 -24.32 -1.33
C THR A 273 -15.10 -25.54 -1.69
N ASP A 274 -15.74 -26.71 -1.81
CA ASP A 274 -15.04 -27.96 -2.14
C ASP A 274 -14.35 -27.87 -3.52
N ASP A 275 -14.98 -27.23 -4.50
CA ASP A 275 -14.42 -27.05 -5.86
C ASP A 275 -13.23 -26.09 -5.88
N ILE A 276 -13.26 -25.07 -5.01
CA ILE A 276 -12.18 -24.10 -4.84
C ILE A 276 -10.99 -24.74 -4.12
N GLU A 277 -11.23 -25.40 -2.99
CA GLU A 277 -10.17 -25.98 -2.14
C GLU A 277 -9.42 -27.14 -2.80
N GLU A 278 -10.01 -27.80 -3.80
CA GLU A 278 -9.31 -28.79 -4.63
C GLU A 278 -8.17 -28.18 -5.45
N GLN A 279 -8.25 -26.88 -5.77
CA GLN A 279 -7.37 -26.22 -6.75
C GLN A 279 -6.53 -25.09 -6.13
N TYR A 280 -7.11 -24.34 -5.18
CA TYR A 280 -6.53 -23.11 -4.68
C TYR A 280 -6.55 -23.02 -3.15
N PRO A 281 -5.52 -22.40 -2.56
CA PRO A 281 -5.52 -22.09 -1.14
C PRO A 281 -6.50 -20.94 -0.83
N VAL A 282 -6.90 -20.85 0.44
CA VAL A 282 -7.82 -19.83 0.93
C VAL A 282 -7.14 -18.95 1.99
N TRP A 283 -7.35 -17.64 1.85
CA TRP A 283 -7.16 -16.62 2.86
C TRP A 283 -8.50 -16.37 3.56
N LEU A 284 -8.62 -16.89 4.78
CA LEU A 284 -9.85 -16.90 5.56
C LEU A 284 -9.94 -15.65 6.44
N ALA A 285 -11.08 -14.97 6.44
CA ALA A 285 -11.39 -13.96 7.46
C ALA A 285 -12.31 -14.53 8.56
N SER A 286 -11.85 -14.47 9.81
CA SER A 286 -12.66 -14.82 10.99
C SER A 286 -12.11 -14.17 12.25
N TYR A 287 -12.99 -13.51 13.02
CA TYR A 287 -12.58 -12.63 14.13
C TYR A 287 -13.05 -13.10 15.52
N ASN A 288 -13.93 -14.11 15.57
CA ASN A 288 -14.69 -14.43 16.76
C ASN A 288 -13.92 -15.31 17.76
N GLU A 289 -12.97 -16.09 17.27
CA GLU A 289 -12.22 -17.09 18.04
C GLU A 289 -11.14 -16.46 18.92
N GLY A 290 -10.65 -15.29 18.52
CA GLY A 290 -9.55 -14.57 19.14
C GLY A 290 -8.47 -14.23 18.13
N ALA A 291 -7.27 -13.93 18.62
CA ALA A 291 -6.18 -13.44 17.78
C ALA A 291 -4.95 -14.33 17.89
N TYR A 292 -4.22 -14.46 16.78
CA TYR A 292 -2.88 -15.04 16.76
C TYR A 292 -1.91 -14.21 17.63
N PRO A 293 -0.91 -14.82 18.30
CA PRO A 293 -0.64 -16.25 18.44
C PRO A 293 -1.37 -16.92 19.62
N LEU A 294 -2.17 -16.17 20.40
CA LEU A 294 -2.92 -16.74 21.53
C LEU A 294 -3.92 -17.81 21.08
N VAL A 295 -4.47 -17.62 19.88
CA VAL A 295 -5.24 -18.61 19.13
C VAL A 295 -4.41 -18.97 17.90
N SER A 296 -4.01 -20.23 17.77
CA SER A 296 -3.09 -20.65 16.70
C SER A 296 -3.76 -20.82 15.33
N ALA A 297 -5.07 -21.06 15.31
CA ALA A 297 -5.85 -21.27 14.10
C ALA A 297 -7.33 -20.90 14.31
N PRO A 298 -8.04 -20.49 13.24
CA PRO A 298 -9.48 -20.32 13.29
C PRO A 298 -10.17 -21.66 13.52
N ASP A 299 -11.39 -21.63 14.06
CA ASP A 299 -12.24 -22.82 14.20
C ASP A 299 -12.88 -23.15 12.85
N TYR A 300 -12.08 -23.63 11.90
CA TYR A 300 -12.51 -23.91 10.52
C TYR A 300 -11.89 -25.23 10.05
N ASP A 301 -12.74 -26.15 9.59
CA ASP A 301 -12.33 -27.51 9.18
C ASP A 301 -11.82 -27.58 7.73
N GLY A 302 -12.01 -26.52 6.94
CA GLY A 302 -11.54 -26.42 5.55
C GLY A 302 -10.09 -25.97 5.42
N VAL A 303 -9.66 -25.70 4.19
CA VAL A 303 -8.32 -25.23 3.87
C VAL A 303 -8.16 -23.79 4.33
N CYS A 304 -7.17 -23.52 5.19
CA CYS A 304 -6.80 -22.17 5.60
C CYS A 304 -5.28 -22.01 5.46
N ALA A 305 -4.84 -21.28 4.43
CA ALA A 305 -3.42 -21.01 4.19
C ALA A 305 -2.99 -19.67 4.80
N MET A 306 -3.92 -18.72 4.89
CA MET A 306 -3.74 -17.44 5.56
C MET A 306 -5.01 -17.09 6.34
N TRP A 307 -4.86 -16.46 7.50
CA TRP A 307 -5.98 -16.10 8.36
C TRP A 307 -5.93 -14.62 8.77
N THR A 308 -6.94 -13.84 8.39
CA THR A 308 -7.21 -12.53 8.99
C THR A 308 -7.94 -12.73 10.32
N TYR A 309 -7.24 -12.47 11.41
CA TYR A 309 -7.73 -12.75 12.76
C TYR A 309 -8.26 -11.51 13.49
N THR A 310 -7.97 -10.31 13.00
CA THR A 310 -8.57 -9.07 13.51
C THR A 310 -8.49 -7.95 12.48
N ASN A 311 -9.48 -7.06 12.52
CA ASN A 311 -9.50 -5.79 11.80
C ASN A 311 -9.15 -4.58 12.68
N LYS A 312 -8.71 -4.82 13.92
CA LYS A 312 -8.30 -3.80 14.91
C LYS A 312 -6.80 -3.86 15.20
N GLY A 313 -6.01 -4.06 14.15
CA GLY A 313 -4.56 -4.07 14.26
C GLY A 313 -4.02 -2.66 14.46
N HIS A 314 -3.02 -2.54 15.33
CA HIS A 314 -2.20 -1.34 15.42
C HIS A 314 -0.74 -1.68 15.09
N VAL A 315 -0.30 -1.20 13.92
CA VAL A 315 1.03 -1.41 13.37
C VAL A 315 1.77 -0.09 13.31
N GLY A 316 3.02 -0.06 13.76
CA GLY A 316 3.84 1.15 13.70
C GLY A 316 3.94 1.68 12.28
N GLY A 317 3.55 2.93 12.05
CA GLY A 317 3.59 3.55 10.71
C GLY A 317 2.29 3.52 9.94
N ILE A 318 1.28 2.80 10.43
CA ILE A 318 -0.12 2.87 9.98
C ILE A 318 -0.92 3.59 11.06
N TYR A 319 -1.67 4.63 10.69
CA TYR A 319 -2.42 5.45 11.65
C TYR A 319 -3.83 4.93 11.88
N GLU A 320 -4.46 4.45 10.80
CA GLU A 320 -5.77 3.80 10.84
C GLU A 320 -5.63 2.36 11.34
N ASP A 321 -6.76 1.77 11.71
CA ASP A 321 -6.82 0.33 11.96
C ASP A 321 -6.53 -0.47 10.70
N VAL A 322 -5.92 -1.63 10.91
CA VAL A 322 -5.46 -2.51 9.83
C VAL A 322 -5.82 -3.96 10.11
N ASP A 323 -6.16 -4.67 9.05
CA ASP A 323 -6.40 -6.10 9.06
C ASP A 323 -5.06 -6.83 9.30
N MET A 324 -5.06 -7.70 10.32
CA MET A 324 -3.90 -8.46 10.75
C MET A 324 -4.02 -9.92 10.37
N ASN A 325 -2.94 -10.43 9.80
CA ASN A 325 -2.89 -11.72 9.13
C ASN A 325 -1.79 -12.61 9.69
N VAL A 326 -2.06 -13.91 9.72
CA VAL A 326 -1.01 -14.93 9.82
C VAL A 326 -1.06 -15.81 8.58
N ALA A 327 0.07 -15.98 7.91
CA ALA A 327 0.24 -16.97 6.85
C ALA A 327 0.87 -18.22 7.45
N TYR A 328 0.27 -19.39 7.21
CA TYR A 328 0.79 -20.69 7.65
C TYR A 328 1.93 -21.21 6.77
N PHE A 329 2.51 -20.32 5.98
CA PHE A 329 3.66 -20.50 5.12
C PHE A 329 4.52 -19.24 5.18
N SER A 330 5.78 -19.39 4.80
CA SER A 330 6.71 -18.27 4.66
C SER A 330 7.60 -18.49 3.45
N TYR A 331 8.10 -17.39 2.90
CA TYR A 331 9.12 -17.42 1.87
C TYR A 331 10.42 -16.85 2.43
N ASP A 332 11.52 -17.59 2.29
CA ASP A 332 12.84 -17.16 2.81
C ASP A 332 13.51 -16.11 1.92
N ARG A 333 13.06 -15.95 0.67
CA ARG A 333 13.61 -15.02 -0.31
C ARG A 333 12.49 -14.26 -1.01
N GLU A 334 12.79 -13.04 -1.43
CA GLU A 334 11.94 -12.30 -2.37
C GLU A 334 11.85 -13.05 -3.70
N ALA A 335 10.69 -12.96 -4.35
CA ALA A 335 10.55 -13.42 -5.73
C ALA A 335 11.37 -12.53 -6.67
N ASP A 336 11.93 -13.14 -7.73
CA ASP A 336 12.42 -12.35 -8.86
C ASP A 336 11.22 -11.58 -9.45
N PRO A 337 11.38 -10.29 -9.82
CA PRO A 337 10.34 -9.59 -10.55
C PRO A 337 9.91 -10.41 -11.77
N PHE A 338 8.63 -10.76 -11.81
CA PHE A 338 8.08 -11.49 -12.94
C PHE A 338 7.59 -10.50 -13.99
N ASP A 339 8.02 -10.68 -15.23
CA ASP A 339 7.48 -9.99 -16.38
C ASP A 339 7.26 -11.01 -17.51
N PRO A 340 6.00 -11.32 -17.87
CA PRO A 340 5.72 -12.28 -18.94
C PRO A 340 6.16 -11.77 -20.33
N ASP A 341 6.41 -10.45 -20.47
CA ASP A 341 6.66 -9.80 -21.76
C ASP A 341 8.08 -9.22 -21.92
N ASP A 342 8.98 -9.39 -20.95
CA ASP A 342 10.35 -8.81 -20.96
C ASP A 342 10.35 -7.30 -21.29
N ARG A 343 9.31 -6.59 -20.82
CA ARG A 343 9.16 -5.15 -20.96
C ARG A 343 10.24 -4.49 -20.11
N LEU A 344 11.03 -3.63 -20.74
CA LEU A 344 11.88 -2.70 -20.02
C LEU A 344 10.95 -1.76 -19.25
N TYR A 345 10.78 -2.00 -17.95
CA TYR A 345 10.17 -1.01 -17.07
C TYR A 345 11.05 0.23 -17.12
N ASP A 346 10.45 1.38 -17.42
CA ASP A 346 11.07 2.66 -17.12
C ASP A 346 11.49 2.59 -15.64
N SER A 347 12.79 2.78 -15.39
CA SER A 347 13.35 2.73 -14.06
C SER A 347 12.42 3.48 -13.11
N ILE A 348 11.95 2.79 -12.06
CA ILE A 348 11.08 3.35 -11.03
C ILE A 348 11.55 4.77 -10.74
N ASN A 349 10.68 5.76 -10.96
CA ASN A 349 11.08 7.14 -10.72
C ASN A 349 11.14 7.38 -9.21
N GLU A 350 12.31 7.13 -8.62
CA GLU A 350 12.59 7.31 -7.20
C GLU A 350 12.18 8.70 -6.71
N ALA A 351 12.21 9.71 -7.60
CA ALA A 351 11.83 11.08 -7.27
C ALA A 351 10.35 11.23 -6.90
N GLU A 352 9.48 10.38 -7.45
CA GLU A 352 8.02 10.49 -7.28
C GLU A 352 7.49 9.58 -6.18
N LEU A 353 8.37 8.87 -5.47
CA LEU A 353 7.97 7.90 -4.45
C LEU A 353 7.19 8.56 -3.31
N GLY A 354 5.96 8.07 -3.13
CA GLY A 354 5.06 8.54 -2.07
C GLY A 354 4.36 9.84 -2.37
N ILE A 355 4.25 10.19 -3.65
CA ILE A 355 3.44 11.29 -4.16
C ILE A 355 2.48 10.70 -5.19
N VAL A 356 1.19 10.90 -4.98
CA VAL A 356 0.18 10.45 -5.95
C VAL A 356 0.03 11.53 -7.01
N PHE A 357 0.52 11.24 -8.20
CA PHE A 357 0.41 12.12 -9.37
C PHE A 357 -0.85 11.81 -10.17
N LYS A 358 -1.81 12.74 -10.15
CA LYS A 358 -2.97 12.70 -11.06
C LYS A 358 -2.55 13.22 -12.43
N SER A 359 -2.60 12.36 -13.45
CA SER A 359 -2.28 12.74 -14.82
C SER A 359 -3.12 13.92 -15.31
N VAL A 360 -2.45 14.87 -15.93
CA VAL A 360 -3.02 16.00 -16.67
C VAL A 360 -2.19 16.22 -17.92
N ASP A 361 -2.70 16.93 -18.91
CA ASP A 361 -1.91 17.32 -20.08
C ASP A 361 -2.28 18.74 -20.46
N GLU A 362 -1.48 19.70 -20.02
CA GLU A 362 -1.74 21.11 -20.22
C GLU A 362 -0.45 21.92 -20.29
N THR A 363 -0.53 23.09 -20.91
CA THR A 363 0.58 24.04 -20.95
C THR A 363 0.43 25.02 -19.79
N VAL A 364 1.52 25.22 -19.06
CA VAL A 364 1.57 26.15 -17.92
C VAL A 364 2.71 27.14 -18.08
N THR A 365 2.55 28.32 -17.49
CA THR A 365 3.62 29.29 -17.24
C THR A 365 3.73 29.57 -15.74
N ALA A 366 4.82 30.21 -15.31
CA ALA A 366 4.91 30.71 -13.94
C ALA A 366 4.05 31.97 -13.78
N LYS A 367 3.42 32.15 -12.61
CA LYS A 367 2.69 33.38 -12.31
C LYS A 367 3.60 34.61 -12.30
N GLU A 368 4.80 34.47 -11.73
CA GLU A 368 5.88 35.46 -11.78
C GLU A 368 7.19 34.76 -12.17
N GLU A 369 7.68 33.87 -11.30
CA GLU A 369 8.79 32.94 -11.56
C GLU A 369 8.67 31.71 -10.64
N THR A 370 9.25 30.57 -11.03
CA THR A 370 9.38 29.41 -10.15
C THR A 370 10.60 28.55 -10.49
N THR A 371 11.17 27.88 -9.50
CA THR A 371 12.27 26.94 -9.73
C THR A 371 11.73 25.58 -10.19
N LEU A 372 12.34 25.02 -11.22
CA LEU A 372 12.13 23.63 -11.64
C LEU A 372 13.22 22.76 -11.02
N ARG A 373 12.82 21.68 -10.36
CA ARG A 373 13.71 20.84 -9.55
C ARG A 373 13.77 19.41 -10.06
N SER A 374 14.87 18.74 -9.73
CA SER A 374 15.08 17.32 -10.01
C SER A 374 14.17 16.39 -9.19
N LEU A 375 13.66 16.87 -8.05
CA LEU A 375 12.76 16.16 -7.14
C LEU A 375 11.58 17.08 -6.75
N PRO A 376 10.39 16.52 -6.51
CA PRO A 376 9.24 17.23 -5.93
C PRO A 376 9.42 17.48 -4.42
N ASP A 377 10.58 18.05 -4.04
CA ASP A 377 10.98 18.42 -2.70
C ASP A 377 11.73 19.76 -2.75
N ILE A 378 11.52 20.63 -1.77
CA ILE A 378 12.24 21.91 -1.63
C ILE A 378 13.76 21.74 -1.47
N LYS A 379 14.22 20.55 -1.07
CA LYS A 379 15.64 20.16 -0.99
C LYS A 379 16.18 19.59 -2.30
N GLY A 380 15.32 19.30 -3.28
CA GLY A 380 15.72 18.84 -4.60
C GLY A 380 16.60 19.88 -5.31
N THR A 381 17.54 19.39 -6.13
CA THR A 381 18.43 20.25 -6.93
C THR A 381 17.59 21.13 -7.84
N VAL A 382 17.91 22.43 -7.92
CA VAL A 382 17.30 23.34 -8.88
C VAL A 382 17.99 23.14 -10.22
N GLU A 383 17.24 22.68 -11.21
CA GLU A 383 17.73 22.46 -12.58
C GLU A 383 17.49 23.69 -13.44
N TYR A 384 16.32 24.34 -13.30
CA TYR A 384 15.93 25.51 -14.08
C TYR A 384 15.16 26.54 -13.25
N VAL A 385 14.96 27.71 -13.83
CA VAL A 385 13.97 28.70 -13.41
C VAL A 385 13.03 28.93 -14.59
N LEU A 386 11.73 28.87 -14.34
CA LEU A 386 10.67 29.17 -15.29
C LEU A 386 10.12 30.55 -14.97
N TYR A 387 10.19 31.49 -15.91
CA TYR A 387 9.64 32.84 -15.75
C TYR A 387 8.23 32.93 -16.34
N ASN A 388 7.47 33.95 -15.92
CA ASN A 388 6.21 34.30 -16.58
C ASN A 388 6.46 34.56 -18.08
N GLY A 389 5.68 33.91 -18.93
CA GLY A 389 5.82 33.90 -20.38
C GLY A 389 6.61 32.71 -20.93
N ASP A 390 7.47 32.07 -20.13
CA ASP A 390 8.06 30.77 -20.47
C ASP A 390 7.00 29.66 -20.27
N THR A 391 7.05 28.60 -21.08
CA THR A 391 6.06 27.52 -21.01
C THR A 391 6.68 26.16 -20.73
N ALA A 392 5.96 25.35 -19.96
CA ALA A 392 6.26 23.95 -19.70
C ALA A 392 4.99 23.10 -19.87
N ARG A 393 5.16 21.81 -20.22
CA ARG A 393 4.03 20.88 -20.30
C ARG A 393 3.82 20.22 -18.95
N ARG A 394 2.70 20.48 -18.28
CA ARG A 394 2.35 19.80 -17.03
C ARG A 394 1.73 18.45 -17.36
N THR A 395 2.37 17.39 -16.87
CA THR A 395 1.98 15.99 -17.14
C THR A 395 1.29 15.32 -15.96
N ALA A 396 1.43 15.87 -14.75
CA ALA A 396 0.66 15.44 -13.59
C ALA A 396 0.64 16.47 -12.44
N LEU A 397 -0.37 16.34 -11.58
CA LEU A 397 -0.53 17.05 -10.32
C LEU A 397 -0.33 16.09 -9.14
N GLY A 398 0.71 16.33 -8.36
CA GLY A 398 0.99 15.61 -7.12
C GLY A 398 0.07 16.05 -5.99
N ASP A 399 -0.42 15.09 -5.22
CA ASP A 399 -1.22 15.32 -4.01
C ASP A 399 -0.46 16.05 -2.90
N ASN A 400 0.86 16.14 -3.02
CA ASN A 400 1.74 16.92 -2.13
C ASN A 400 1.91 18.40 -2.56
N GLY A 401 1.17 18.86 -3.57
CA GLY A 401 1.24 20.25 -4.05
C GLY A 401 2.34 20.53 -5.07
N TRP A 402 3.00 19.50 -5.61
CA TRP A 402 3.96 19.63 -6.71
C TRP A 402 3.32 19.26 -8.05
N SER A 403 3.78 19.89 -9.13
CA SER A 403 3.44 19.55 -10.50
C SER A 403 4.61 18.84 -11.15
N ARG A 404 4.35 17.75 -11.87
CA ARG A 404 5.32 17.10 -12.76
C ARG A 404 5.25 17.80 -14.11
N LEU A 405 6.39 18.30 -14.57
CA LEU A 405 6.52 19.06 -15.80
C LEU A 405 7.51 18.36 -16.73
N GLU A 406 7.27 18.49 -18.03
CA GLU A 406 8.26 18.26 -19.06
C GLU A 406 8.75 19.63 -19.56
N TYR A 407 10.05 19.88 -19.42
CA TYR A 407 10.69 21.12 -19.82
C TYR A 407 12.06 20.81 -20.42
N ASN A 408 12.34 21.32 -21.62
CA ASN A 408 13.56 21.02 -22.39
C ASN A 408 13.84 19.52 -22.61
N GLY A 409 12.79 18.69 -22.64
CA GLY A 409 12.91 17.23 -22.82
C GLY A 409 13.30 16.47 -21.54
N GLU A 410 13.28 17.13 -20.37
CA GLU A 410 13.52 16.53 -19.07
C GLU A 410 12.27 16.57 -18.19
N ILE A 411 12.14 15.59 -17.30
CA ILE A 411 11.13 15.59 -16.24
C ILE A 411 11.66 16.41 -15.07
N VAL A 412 10.91 17.44 -14.68
CA VAL A 412 11.23 18.33 -13.56
C VAL A 412 9.97 18.66 -12.77
N TYR A 413 10.14 19.17 -11.55
CA TYR A 413 9.05 19.43 -10.63
C TYR A 413 9.01 20.88 -10.17
N ALA A 414 7.81 21.44 -10.07
CA ALA A 414 7.59 22.79 -9.53
C ALA A 414 6.41 22.80 -8.57
N ILE A 415 6.36 23.77 -7.67
CA ILE A 415 5.23 23.92 -6.74
C ILE A 415 4.01 24.38 -7.54
N THR A 416 2.92 23.61 -7.48
CA THR A 416 1.70 23.80 -8.29
C THR A 416 1.11 25.19 -8.13
N SER A 417 1.15 25.77 -6.93
CA SER A 417 0.56 27.09 -6.65
C SER A 417 1.26 28.25 -7.36
N TYR A 418 2.49 28.06 -7.86
CA TYR A 418 3.24 29.06 -8.63
C TYR A 418 3.01 28.98 -10.14
N LEU A 419 2.25 27.99 -10.59
CA LEU A 419 1.93 27.79 -12.00
C LEU A 419 0.52 28.28 -12.33
N THR A 420 0.32 28.67 -13.58
CA THR A 420 -0.98 29.04 -14.14
C THR A 420 -1.13 28.49 -15.55
N THR A 421 -2.36 28.17 -15.94
CA THR A 421 -2.74 27.87 -17.33
C THR A 421 -3.19 29.11 -18.10
N ASP A 422 -3.36 30.24 -17.40
CA ASP A 422 -3.58 31.54 -18.01
C ASP A 422 -2.24 32.07 -18.54
N LEU A 423 -2.02 31.91 -19.84
CA LEU A 423 -0.77 32.29 -20.50
C LEU A 423 -0.72 33.80 -20.82
N ASP A 424 -1.82 34.53 -20.61
CA ASP A 424 -1.97 35.94 -20.96
C ASP A 424 -1.85 36.87 -19.73
N SER A 425 -1.48 36.35 -18.55
CA SER A 425 -1.33 37.16 -17.35
C SER A 425 -0.06 38.03 -17.43
N GLU A 426 -0.19 39.22 -18.04
CA GLU A 426 0.79 40.30 -17.93
C GLU A 426 1.01 40.65 -16.44
N SER A 427 2.27 40.67 -16.03
CA SER A 427 2.76 41.01 -14.67
C SER A 427 2.38 42.41 -14.20
#